data_AF-A0A1X0ITM5-F1
#
_entry.id   AF-A0A1X0ITM5-F1
#
_cell.length_a   1.000
_cell.length_b   1.000
_cell.length_c   1.000
_cell.angle_alpha   90.00
_cell.angle_beta   90.00
_cell.angle_gamma   90.00
#
_symmetry.space_group_name_H-M   'P 1'
#
loop_
_entity.id
_entity.type
_entity.pdbx_description
1 polymer ?
#
loop_
_entity_poly.entity_id
_entity_poly.type
_entity_poly.pdbx_seq_one_letter_code
_entity_poly.pdbx_strand_id
1 'polypeptide(L)' 'MALTYTLLVDNAEKYSDTFPDADALAADASHRAAAFGSTVGANQLATDIKNGFTSIDLRLSQPAVTVQVRAA' A
#
# COMPACT_ATOMS: atom_id res chain seq x y z
N MET A 1 -16.77 2.63 0.16
CA MET A 1 -16.49 2.45 -1.28
C MET A 1 -15.31 1.49 -1.35
N ALA A 2 -15.38 0.45 -2.17
CA ALA A 2 -14.28 -0.50 -2.25
C ALA A 2 -13.05 0.16 -2.92
N LEU A 3 -11.87 -0.17 -2.42
CA LEU A 3 -10.57 0.32 -2.90
C LEU A 3 -9.77 -0.88 -3.40
N THR A 4 -9.40 -0.85 -4.68
CA THR A 4 -8.43 -1.80 -5.24
C THR A 4 -7.02 -1.38 -4.85
N TYR A 5 -6.32 -2.30 -4.24
CA TYR A 5 -4.96 -2.21 -3.75
C TYR A 5 -4.02 -2.99 -4.65
N THR A 6 -2.86 -2.42 -4.99
CA THR A 6 -1.81 -3.10 -5.72
C THR A 6 -0.45 -2.80 -5.08
N LEU A 7 0.23 -3.85 -4.60
CA LEU A 7 1.59 -3.79 -4.08
C LEU A 7 2.59 -4.03 -5.20
N LEU A 8 3.43 -3.04 -5.45
CA LEU A 8 4.56 -3.11 -6.36
C LEU A 8 5.84 -3.26 -5.54
N VAL A 9 6.64 -4.27 -5.86
CA VAL A 9 7.99 -4.46 -5.29
C VAL A 9 8.97 -4.47 -6.45
N ASP A 10 9.92 -3.52 -6.46
CA ASP A 10 10.81 -3.23 -7.58
C ASP A 10 10.05 -3.04 -8.91
N ASN A 11 8.98 -2.24 -8.89
CA ASN A 11 8.07 -2.03 -10.02
C ASN A 11 7.35 -3.28 -10.56
N ALA A 12 7.50 -4.43 -9.91
CA ALA A 12 6.75 -5.63 -10.26
C ALA A 12 5.52 -5.76 -9.37
N GLU A 13 4.35 -5.97 -9.97
CA GLU A 13 3.14 -6.29 -9.24
C GLU A 13 3.34 -7.62 -8.49
N LYS A 14 3.23 -7.57 -7.17
CA LYS A 14 3.33 -8.76 -6.31
C LYS A 14 1.99 -9.17 -5.73
N TYR A 15 1.13 -8.19 -5.47
CA TYR A 15 -0.15 -8.44 -4.83
C TYR A 15 -1.18 -7.45 -5.33
N SER A 16 -2.38 -7.91 -5.64
CA SER A 16 -3.50 -7.04 -5.94
C SER A 16 -4.76 -7.60 -5.28
N ASP A 17 -5.47 -6.77 -4.54
CA ASP A 17 -6.67 -7.18 -3.79
C ASP A 17 -7.64 -6.02 -3.60
N THR A 18 -8.87 -6.30 -3.20
CA THR A 18 -9.90 -5.27 -3.02
C THR A 18 -10.34 -5.20 -1.56
N PHE A 19 -10.24 -4.01 -0.98
CA PHE A 19 -10.58 -3.78 0.42
C PHE A 19 -11.81 -2.89 0.54
N PRO A 20 -12.61 -3.06 1.61
CA PRO A 20 -13.79 -2.22 1.85
C PRO A 20 -13.41 -0.79 2.30
N ASP A 21 -12.25 -0.64 2.95
CA ASP A 21 -11.81 0.61 3.60
C ASP A 21 -10.28 0.78 3.54
N ALA A 22 -9.84 2.04 3.65
CA ALA A 22 -8.43 2.43 3.63
C ALA A 22 -7.62 1.82 4.80
N ASP A 23 -8.21 1.68 5.99
CA ASP A 23 -7.53 1.11 7.17
C ASP A 23 -7.22 -0.37 6.97
N ALA A 24 -8.17 -1.15 6.43
CA ALA A 24 -7.96 -2.57 6.15
C ALA A 24 -6.88 -2.78 5.09
N LEU A 25 -6.92 -1.98 4.03
CA LEU A 25 -5.89 -1.95 2.99
C LEU A 25 -4.53 -1.61 3.58
N ALA A 26 -4.44 -0.55 4.38
CA ALA A 26 -3.18 -0.08 4.93
C ALA A 26 -2.55 -1.06 5.95
N ALA A 27 -3.38 -1.74 6.73
CA ALA A 27 -2.95 -2.80 7.64
C ALA A 27 -2.29 -3.95 6.86
N ASP A 28 -2.96 -4.47 5.83
CA ASP A 28 -2.43 -5.54 4.99
C ASP A 28 -1.18 -5.08 4.22
N ALA A 29 -1.22 -3.86 3.66
CA ALA A 29 -0.12 -3.30 2.89
C ALA A 29 1.15 -3.10 3.73
N SER A 30 1.02 -2.50 4.92
CA SER A 30 2.16 -2.36 5.83
C SER A 30 2.69 -3.70 6.30
N HIS A 31 1.81 -4.69 6.55
CA HIS A 31 2.21 -6.02 6.97
C HIS A 31 3.02 -6.75 5.88
N ARG A 32 2.55 -6.70 4.62
CA ARG A 32 3.29 -7.27 3.48
C ARG A 32 4.57 -6.51 3.19
N ALA A 33 4.53 -5.18 3.24
CA ALA A 33 5.71 -4.35 3.02
C ALA A 33 6.78 -4.59 4.08
N ALA A 34 6.40 -4.91 5.33
CA ALA A 34 7.34 -5.31 6.38
C ALA A 34 8.10 -6.60 6.04
N ALA A 35 7.48 -7.55 5.32
CA ALA A 35 8.17 -8.73 4.80
C ALA A 35 9.27 -8.38 3.78
N PHE A 36 9.14 -7.25 3.10
CA PHE A 36 10.15 -6.68 2.19
C PHE A 36 11.06 -5.65 2.87
N GLY A 37 11.00 -5.51 4.20
CA GLY A 37 11.82 -4.60 4.99
C GLY A 37 11.38 -3.13 4.98
N SER A 38 10.14 -2.84 4.58
CA SER A 38 9.55 -1.51 4.76
C SER A 38 9.19 -1.24 6.22
N THR A 39 9.35 0.01 6.65
CA THR A 39 9.04 0.48 8.00
C THR A 39 7.83 1.41 8.04
N VAL A 40 7.07 1.53 6.96
CA VAL A 40 5.88 2.39 6.94
C VAL A 40 4.79 1.79 7.82
N GLY A 41 4.28 2.62 8.73
CA GLY A 41 3.16 2.24 9.60
C GLY A 41 1.81 2.32 8.88
N ALA A 42 0.93 1.36 9.18
CA ALA A 42 -0.43 1.29 8.66
C ALA A 42 -1.21 2.62 8.84
N ASN A 43 -1.06 3.31 9.98
CA ASN A 43 -1.77 4.56 10.25
C ASN A 43 -1.39 5.69 9.28
N GLN A 44 -0.10 5.83 8.97
CA GLN A 44 0.37 6.82 8.02
C GLN A 44 -0.20 6.52 6.64
N LEU A 45 -0.09 5.26 6.23
CA LEU A 45 -0.56 4.82 4.93
C LEU A 45 -2.09 4.97 4.77
N ALA A 46 -2.86 4.65 5.80
CA ALA A 46 -4.31 4.87 5.82
C ALA A 46 -4.66 6.36 5.71
N THR A 47 -3.89 7.22 6.37
CA THR A 47 -4.07 8.68 6.31
C THR A 47 -3.79 9.19 4.90
N ASP A 48 -2.73 8.73 4.25
CA ASP A 48 -2.41 9.11 2.87
C ASP A 48 -3.51 8.63 1.89
N ILE A 49 -4.00 7.41 2.04
CA ILE A 49 -5.11 6.92 1.21
C ILE A 49 -6.38 7.76 1.42
N LYS A 50 -6.70 8.09 2.68
CA LYS A 50 -7.84 8.96 3.04
C LYS A 50 -7.69 10.39 2.50
N ASN A 51 -6.45 10.88 2.38
CA ASN A 51 -6.12 12.16 1.75
C ASN A 51 -6.23 12.10 0.20
N GLY A 52 -6.50 10.93 -0.37
CA GLY A 52 -6.67 10.75 -1.82
C GLY A 52 -5.38 10.39 -2.56
N PHE A 53 -4.32 9.99 -1.85
CA PHE A 53 -3.11 9.50 -2.51
C PHE A 53 -3.37 8.11 -3.13
N THR A 54 -3.22 8.02 -4.45
CA THR A 54 -3.40 6.78 -5.22
C THR A 54 -2.11 6.01 -5.47
N SER A 55 -0.95 6.60 -5.16
CA SER A 55 0.36 5.96 -5.28
C SER A 55 1.24 6.46 -4.14
N ILE A 56 1.68 5.54 -3.28
CA ILE A 56 2.40 5.84 -2.04
C ILE A 56 3.62 4.94 -1.96
N ASP A 57 4.81 5.54 -2.00
CA ASP A 57 6.06 4.81 -1.87
C ASP A 57 6.34 4.51 -0.41
N LEU A 58 6.33 3.22 -0.06
CA LEU A 58 6.61 2.75 1.29
C LEU A 58 8.11 2.65 1.57
N ARG A 59 8.93 2.40 0.55
CA ARG A 59 10.37 2.24 0.72
C ARG A 59 11.11 2.78 -0.50
N LEU A 60 11.99 3.76 -0.24
CA LEU A 60 12.86 4.38 -1.25
C LEU A 60 14.19 3.64 -1.44
N SER A 61 14.54 2.72 -0.53
CA SER A 61 15.73 1.86 -0.61
C SER A 61 15.36 0.48 -1.12
N GLN A 62 16.20 -0.11 -2.00
CA GLN A 62 15.93 -1.40 -2.64
C GLN A 62 15.64 -2.53 -1.63
N PRO A 63 14.60 -3.37 -1.86
CA PRO A 63 13.65 -3.28 -2.98
C PRO A 63 12.68 -2.10 -2.83
N ALA A 64 12.41 -1.39 -3.93
CA ALA A 64 11.46 -0.27 -3.93
C ALA A 64 10.05 -0.81 -3.70
N VAL A 65 9.36 -0.37 -2.64
CA VAL A 65 8.02 -0.85 -2.33
C VAL A 65 7.03 0.28 -2.53
N THR A 66 6.10 0.13 -3.46
CA THR A 66 5.10 1.14 -3.80
C THR A 66 3.71 0.54 -3.64
N VAL A 67 2.81 1.30 -3.05
CA VAL A 67 1.39 0.96 -2.91
C VAL A 67 0.60 1.81 -3.86
N GLN A 68 -0.12 1.16 -4.76
CA GLN A 68 -1.12 1.81 -5.59
C GLN A 68 -2.51 1.51 -5.07
N VAL A 69 -3.33 2.57 -4.99
CA VAL A 69 -4.71 2.49 -4.57
C VAL A 69 -5.57 3.11 -5.65
N ARG A 70 -6.60 2.39 -6.07
CA ARG A 70 -7.60 2.84 -7.02
C ARG A 70 -8.98 2.66 -6.41
N ALA A 71 -9.90 3.58 -6.70
CA ALA A 71 -11.31 3.32 -6.42
C ALA A 71 -11.78 2.18 -7.31
N ALA A 72 -12.42 1.17 -6.71
CA ALA A 72 -13.05 0.08 -7.45
C ALA A 72 -14.37 0.55 -8.09
#